data_AF-A0A1X7U8C9-F1
#
_entry.id   AF-A0A1X7U8C9-F1
#
_cell.length_a   1.000
_cell.length_b   1.000
_cell.length_c   1.000
_cell.angle_alpha   90.00
_cell.angle_beta   90.00
_cell.angle_gamma   90.00
#
_symmetry.space_group_name_H-M   'P 1'
#
loop_
_entity.id
_entity.type
_entity.pdbx_description
1 polymer ?
#
loop_
_entity_poly.entity_id
_entity_poly.type
_entity_poly.pdbx_seq_one_letter_code
_entity_poly.pdbx_strand_id
1 'polypeptide(L)'
;MSTDCTNTGSHQYKGLSLYLRVCCVNSNLGQSVTIREPGINKYILCPKVRSKLCPTEVDCPSWFQGGYNISGAYTIFPDGGTPTEVYCDMEGINCDGEGGWTRVGYLNMTQPGATCPTGLYPVTLNNHTLCGKPGEQPACVSTLFSANNMTYSKVCGQVRGYQVNMVAAFTYLSSGIEGAYVNGISITYGRDPRKHIWTYAGGLEEFQTNYYGCPCNMNYTADNISTSFIGFDYYCESASGVYPLYITDPLWDGQQCNQNEATCCPADSKMPWFYRSLNHNITDDIEFRGCGAGFFEAQTAVDIIELYIK
;
A
#
# COMPACT_ATOMS: atom_id res chain seq x y z
N MET A 1 8.03 2.49 -32.12
CA MET A 1 8.27 3.91 -31.80
C MET A 1 9.29 3.93 -30.69
N SER A 2 10.51 4.37 -31.00
CA SER A 2 11.62 4.46 -30.04
C SER A 2 11.75 5.90 -29.61
N THR A 3 11.69 6.14 -28.30
CA THR A 3 12.18 7.36 -27.64
C THR A 3 13.31 6.90 -26.73
N ASP A 4 14.56 7.07 -27.14
CA ASP A 4 15.40 8.27 -26.97
C ASP A 4 16.11 8.24 -25.60
N CYS A 5 17.31 7.67 -25.59
CA CYS A 5 18.22 7.73 -24.46
C CYS A 5 19.17 8.91 -24.66
N THR A 6 18.76 10.09 -24.20
CA THR A 6 19.67 11.19 -23.83
C THR A 6 19.35 11.51 -22.37
N ASN A 7 20.24 11.86 -21.45
CA ASN A 7 21.57 12.43 -21.51
C ASN A 7 22.13 12.32 -20.07
N THR A 8 23.37 11.90 -19.87
CA THR A 8 24.13 12.31 -18.67
C THR A 8 25.52 12.77 -19.08
N GLY A 9 25.73 14.08 -18.99
CA GLY A 9 26.97 14.65 -18.47
C GLY A 9 28.20 14.70 -19.38
N SER A 10 28.31 15.82 -20.10
CA SER A 10 29.57 16.56 -20.35
C SER A 10 30.78 15.80 -20.89
N HIS A 11 30.98 15.84 -22.21
CA HIS A 11 32.31 16.11 -22.77
C HIS A 11 32.18 16.95 -24.05
N GLN A 12 32.48 18.23 -23.94
CA GLN A 12 32.91 19.05 -25.06
C GLN A 12 34.22 18.47 -25.61
N TYR A 13 34.18 17.52 -26.55
CA TYR A 13 35.27 17.28 -27.49
C TYR A 13 34.72 16.52 -28.70
N LYS A 14 34.97 17.07 -29.90
CA LYS A 14 34.78 16.41 -31.19
C LYS A 14 35.46 15.02 -31.15
N GLY A 15 34.69 13.95 -31.16
CA GLY A 15 35.20 12.59 -31.31
C GLY A 15 34.06 11.59 -31.32
N LEU A 16 33.93 10.79 -32.37
CA LEU A 16 33.08 9.59 -32.36
C LEU A 16 33.55 8.69 -31.22
N SER A 17 32.72 8.50 -30.20
CA SER A 17 32.97 7.46 -29.20
C SER A 17 32.97 6.10 -29.91
N LEU A 18 34.15 5.48 -30.02
CA LEU A 18 34.37 4.15 -30.62
C LEU A 18 33.73 3.00 -29.80
N TYR A 19 33.12 3.31 -28.65
CA TYR A 19 32.56 2.32 -27.74
C TYR A 19 31.12 2.69 -27.34
N LEU A 20 30.15 2.06 -28.00
CA LEU A 20 28.76 2.05 -27.57
C LEU A 20 28.58 0.94 -26.52
N ARG A 21 28.33 1.30 -25.27
CA ARG A 21 27.93 0.35 -24.21
C ARG A 21 26.41 0.33 -24.13
N VAL A 22 25.82 -0.84 -24.34
CA VAL A 22 24.37 -1.07 -24.33
C VAL A 22 24.06 -2.37 -23.61
N CYS A 23 22.91 -2.43 -22.96
CA CYS A 23 22.42 -3.60 -22.26
C CYS A 23 21.24 -4.20 -22.99
N CYS A 24 21.29 -5.50 -23.21
CA CYS A 24 20.17 -6.23 -23.80
C CYS A 24 19.12 -6.50 -22.73
N VAL A 25 17.88 -6.10 -23.00
CA VAL A 25 16.71 -6.52 -22.23
C VAL A 25 16.51 -8.03 -22.37
N ASN A 26 15.83 -8.64 -21.41
CA ASN A 26 15.68 -10.11 -21.34
C ASN A 26 15.07 -10.71 -22.62
N SER A 27 14.10 -10.03 -23.23
CA SER A 27 13.44 -10.46 -24.47
C SER A 27 14.36 -10.51 -25.69
N ASN A 28 15.49 -9.78 -25.67
CA ASN A 28 16.44 -9.70 -26.77
C ASN A 28 17.66 -10.61 -26.58
N LEU A 29 17.77 -11.36 -25.46
CA LEU A 29 18.92 -12.22 -25.21
C LEU A 29 19.06 -13.30 -26.30
N GLY A 30 20.27 -13.46 -26.82
CA GLY A 30 20.56 -14.37 -27.92
C GLY A 30 20.03 -13.93 -29.30
N GLN A 31 19.42 -12.75 -29.40
CA GLN A 31 18.96 -12.17 -30.66
C GLN A 31 19.91 -11.07 -31.17
N SER A 32 19.76 -10.71 -32.45
CA SER A 32 20.40 -9.53 -33.02
C SER A 32 19.41 -8.37 -33.11
N VAL A 33 19.78 -7.23 -32.56
CA VAL A 33 18.97 -6.00 -32.57
C VAL A 33 19.60 -5.01 -33.54
N THR A 34 18.78 -4.38 -34.39
CA THR A 34 19.24 -3.37 -35.35
C THR A 34 18.76 -1.99 -34.94
N ILE A 35 19.69 -1.05 -34.74
CA ILE A 35 19.39 0.38 -34.57
C ILE A 35 19.58 1.06 -35.93
N ARG A 36 18.53 1.73 -36.40
CA ARG A 36 18.54 2.45 -37.67
C ARG A 36 18.67 3.95 -37.40
N GLU A 37 19.83 4.51 -37.72
CA GLU A 37 20.06 5.95 -37.76
C GLU A 37 20.10 6.41 -39.23
N PRO A 38 19.81 7.68 -39.54
CA PRO A 38 19.87 8.19 -40.91
C PRO A 38 21.26 7.95 -41.52
N GLY A 39 21.35 7.03 -42.48
CA GLY A 39 22.59 6.66 -43.18
C GLY A 39 23.49 5.63 -42.47
N ILE A 40 23.13 5.12 -41.29
CA ILE A 40 23.93 4.13 -40.54
C ILE A 40 23.02 3.05 -39.93
N ASN A 41 23.29 1.78 -40.24
CA ASN A 41 22.70 0.64 -39.52
C ASN A 41 23.71 0.10 -38.50
N LYS A 42 23.36 0.10 -37.22
CA LYS A 42 24.17 -0.52 -36.15
C LYS A 42 23.53 -1.85 -35.76
N TYR A 43 24.32 -2.92 -35.75
CA TYR A 43 23.90 -4.25 -35.33
C TYR A 43 24.46 -4.55 -33.93
N ILE A 44 23.57 -4.82 -32.98
CA ILE A 44 23.92 -5.21 -31.61
C ILE A 44 23.64 -6.71 -31.47
N LEU A 45 24.67 -7.47 -31.13
CA LEU A 45 24.54 -8.89 -30.82
C LEU A 45 24.33 -9.04 -29.32
N CYS A 46 23.13 -9.45 -28.93
CA CYS A 46 22.83 -9.70 -27.54
C CYS A 46 23.40 -11.05 -27.11
N PRO A 47 24.17 -11.11 -26.02
CA PRO A 47 24.64 -12.38 -25.49
C PRO A 47 23.44 -13.24 -25.08
N LYS A 48 23.60 -14.57 -25.11
CA LYS A 48 22.57 -15.51 -24.63
C LYS A 48 22.34 -15.39 -23.12
N VAL A 49 23.32 -14.85 -22.40
CA VAL A 49 23.31 -14.64 -20.95
C VAL A 49 23.54 -13.16 -20.69
N ARG A 50 22.72 -12.54 -19.86
CA ARG A 50 22.82 -11.11 -19.53
C ARG A 50 24.12 -10.82 -18.76
N SER A 51 24.79 -9.73 -19.12
CA SER A 51 26.02 -9.31 -18.44
C SER A 51 25.75 -8.81 -17.03
N LYS A 52 26.60 -9.18 -16.07
CA LYS A 52 26.57 -8.65 -14.68
C LYS A 52 26.78 -7.13 -14.62
N LEU A 53 27.33 -6.53 -15.68
CA LEU A 53 27.59 -5.08 -15.77
C LEU A 53 26.35 -4.28 -16.22
N CYS A 54 25.23 -4.95 -16.52
CA CYS A 54 23.99 -4.29 -16.88
C CYS A 54 23.13 -4.09 -15.63
N PRO A 55 22.77 -2.85 -15.26
CA PRO A 55 21.88 -2.61 -14.12
C PRO A 55 20.58 -3.40 -14.29
N THR A 56 20.25 -4.17 -13.26
CA THR A 56 19.19 -5.20 -13.22
C THR A 56 18.40 -5.12 -11.94
N GLU A 57 18.42 -3.98 -11.24
CA GLU A 57 17.70 -3.88 -9.99
C GLU A 57 16.21 -3.84 -10.31
N VAL A 58 15.58 -5.01 -10.23
CA VAL A 58 14.19 -5.24 -10.61
C VAL A 58 13.24 -4.64 -9.58
N ASP A 59 13.75 -4.38 -8.37
CA ASP A 59 13.01 -3.94 -7.20
C ASP A 59 13.97 -3.32 -6.14
N CYS A 60 13.40 -2.77 -5.06
CA CYS A 60 14.18 -2.24 -3.94
C CYS A 60 15.00 -3.31 -3.17
N PRO A 61 14.54 -4.57 -2.98
CA PRO A 61 15.36 -5.63 -2.42
C PRO A 61 16.68 -5.85 -3.15
N SER A 62 16.68 -5.79 -4.47
CA SER A 62 17.89 -5.98 -5.28
C SER A 62 18.89 -4.83 -5.08
N TRP A 63 18.40 -3.58 -5.04
CA TRP A 63 19.20 -2.42 -4.65
C TRP A 63 19.78 -2.58 -3.23
N PHE A 64 18.98 -3.01 -2.27
CA PHE A 64 19.43 -3.21 -0.88
C PHE A 64 20.54 -4.27 -0.79
N GLN A 65 20.38 -5.41 -1.49
CA GLN A 65 21.41 -6.45 -1.59
C GLN A 65 22.69 -5.96 -2.29
N GLY A 66 22.57 -4.98 -3.18
CA GLY A 66 23.69 -4.28 -3.81
C GLY A 66 24.48 -3.36 -2.87
N GLY A 67 24.06 -3.22 -1.60
CA GLY A 67 24.72 -2.41 -0.58
C GLY A 67 24.17 -0.99 -0.44
N TYR A 68 23.03 -0.68 -1.07
CA TYR A 68 22.37 0.62 -0.95
C TYR A 68 21.49 0.63 0.30
N ASN A 69 21.80 1.53 1.23
CA ASN A 69 21.21 1.56 2.57
C ASN A 69 20.57 2.91 2.92
N ILE A 70 20.30 3.76 1.93
CA ILE A 70 19.68 5.08 2.12
C ILE A 70 18.29 5.07 1.48
N SER A 71 17.26 5.36 2.27
CA SER A 71 15.89 5.46 1.76
C SER A 71 15.74 6.65 0.80
N GLY A 72 14.93 6.49 -0.25
CA GLY A 72 14.79 7.52 -1.27
C GLY A 72 14.15 7.03 -2.57
N ALA A 73 14.20 7.86 -3.60
CA ALA A 73 13.75 7.49 -4.94
C ALA A 73 14.82 6.65 -5.66
N TYR A 74 14.41 5.53 -6.24
CA TYR A 74 15.25 4.63 -7.03
C TYR A 74 14.57 4.30 -8.36
N THR A 75 15.35 4.14 -9.42
CA THR A 75 14.88 3.54 -10.66
C THR A 75 14.99 2.02 -10.57
N ILE A 76 13.88 1.32 -10.77
CA ILE A 76 13.82 -0.14 -10.85
C ILE A 76 13.36 -0.59 -12.25
N PHE A 77 13.55 -1.87 -12.56
CA PHE A 77 13.15 -2.48 -13.83
C PHE A 77 12.30 -3.75 -13.62
N PRO A 78 11.04 -3.64 -13.17
CA PRO A 78 10.23 -4.80 -12.77
C PRO A 78 10.04 -5.82 -13.90
N ASP A 79 9.75 -5.33 -15.11
CA ASP A 79 9.59 -6.15 -16.32
C ASP A 79 10.92 -6.44 -17.04
N GLY A 80 12.06 -6.07 -16.43
CA GLY A 80 13.40 -6.26 -16.96
C GLY A 80 13.79 -5.33 -18.12
N GLY A 81 12.99 -4.30 -18.42
CA GLY A 81 13.24 -3.36 -19.51
C GLY A 81 12.66 -1.95 -19.35
N THR A 82 11.48 -1.79 -18.75
CA THR A 82 10.87 -0.47 -18.52
C THR A 82 11.38 0.12 -17.20
N PRO A 83 12.00 1.32 -17.21
CA PRO A 83 12.39 1.99 -15.97
C PRO A 83 11.16 2.53 -15.25
N THR A 84 11.05 2.23 -13.96
CA THR A 84 10.01 2.75 -13.06
C THR A 84 10.68 3.42 -11.88
N GLU A 85 10.33 4.67 -11.58
CA GLU A 85 10.79 5.33 -10.36
C GLU A 85 9.88 4.96 -9.19
N VAL A 86 10.47 4.49 -8.11
CA VAL A 86 9.77 4.09 -6.88
C VAL A 86 10.49 4.67 -5.66
N TYR A 87 9.77 4.77 -4.55
CA TYR A 87 10.40 5.03 -3.26
C TYR A 87 10.81 3.71 -2.61
N CYS A 88 12.08 3.58 -2.25
CA CYS A 88 12.60 2.46 -1.49
C CYS A 88 12.83 2.88 -0.04
N ASP A 89 12.25 2.15 0.91
CA ASP A 89 12.65 2.20 2.30
C ASP A 89 13.78 1.16 2.54
N MET A 90 14.99 1.68 2.71
CA MET A 90 16.21 0.90 2.94
C MET A 90 16.52 0.72 4.42
N GLU A 91 15.73 1.32 5.31
CA GLU A 91 15.89 1.17 6.75
C GLU A 91 14.96 0.06 7.28
N GLY A 92 13.71 0.01 6.81
CA GLY A 92 12.75 -1.04 7.16
C GLY A 92 12.29 -1.02 8.62
N ILE A 93 12.58 0.06 9.36
CA ILE A 93 12.35 0.20 10.81
C ILE A 93 10.88 -0.05 11.16
N ASN A 94 9.96 0.48 10.36
CA ASN A 94 8.52 0.34 10.60
C ASN A 94 7.95 -1.02 10.16
N CYS A 95 8.72 -1.81 9.43
CA CYS A 95 8.32 -3.11 8.88
C CYS A 95 8.97 -4.27 9.64
N ASP A 96 9.80 -5.08 8.98
CA ASP A 96 10.51 -6.21 9.60
C ASP A 96 11.86 -5.83 10.22
N GLY A 97 12.24 -4.55 10.22
CA GLY A 97 13.56 -4.08 10.66
C GLY A 97 14.66 -4.31 9.62
N GLU A 98 14.33 -4.81 8.43
CA GLU A 98 15.26 -5.00 7.32
C GLU A 98 14.84 -4.15 6.12
N GLY A 99 15.78 -3.40 5.55
CA GLY A 99 15.54 -2.57 4.36
C GLY A 99 15.17 -3.32 3.08
N GLY A 100 14.99 -2.56 2.01
CA GLY A 100 14.65 -3.05 0.68
C GLY A 100 13.14 -3.11 0.43
N TRP A 101 12.35 -2.28 1.10
CA TRP A 101 10.91 -2.22 0.92
C TRP A 101 10.53 -1.27 -0.22
N THR A 102 9.68 -1.73 -1.14
CA THR A 102 9.22 -0.91 -2.28
C THR A 102 7.86 -0.31 -1.98
N ARG A 103 7.72 1.02 -1.99
CA ARG A 103 6.43 1.69 -1.79
C ARG A 103 5.55 1.56 -3.03
N VAL A 104 4.36 0.99 -2.85
CA VAL A 104 3.35 0.79 -3.91
C VAL A 104 2.09 1.64 -3.69
N GLY A 105 1.82 2.06 -2.46
CA GLY A 105 0.71 2.95 -2.14
C GLY A 105 1.15 4.14 -1.31
N TYR A 106 0.68 5.33 -1.69
CA TYR A 106 0.94 6.57 -0.95
C TYR A 106 -0.26 7.52 -1.06
N LEU A 107 -0.77 7.95 0.08
CA LEU A 107 -1.72 9.04 0.22
C LEU A 107 -1.29 9.88 1.43
N ASN A 108 -1.25 11.19 1.24
CA ASN A 108 -1.08 12.13 2.33
C ASN A 108 -1.93 13.38 2.09
N MET A 109 -3.17 13.36 2.60
CA MET A 109 -4.13 14.47 2.45
C MET A 109 -3.78 15.70 3.29
N THR A 110 -2.77 15.62 4.17
CA THR A 110 -2.23 16.80 4.88
C THR A 110 -1.38 17.69 3.99
N GLN A 111 -0.92 17.17 2.83
CA GLN A 111 -0.12 17.94 1.88
C GLN A 111 -0.99 18.88 1.04
N PRO A 112 -0.52 20.11 0.76
CA PRO A 112 -1.25 21.04 -0.10
C PRO A 112 -1.52 20.46 -1.49
N GLY A 113 -2.78 20.51 -1.92
CA GLY A 113 -3.18 20.05 -3.26
C GLY A 113 -3.31 18.52 -3.41
N ALA A 114 -3.21 17.76 -2.31
CA ALA A 114 -3.49 16.33 -2.33
C ALA A 114 -4.95 16.03 -2.72
N THR A 115 -5.16 14.97 -3.49
CA THR A 115 -6.48 14.51 -3.95
C THR A 115 -6.65 13.03 -3.66
N CYS A 116 -7.89 12.60 -3.45
CA CYS A 116 -8.18 11.19 -3.23
C CYS A 116 -7.78 10.31 -4.41
N PRO A 117 -7.22 9.11 -4.15
CA PRO A 117 -6.89 8.17 -5.21
C PRO A 117 -8.15 7.67 -5.90
N THR A 118 -8.02 7.23 -7.15
CA THR A 118 -9.14 6.74 -7.96
C THR A 118 -9.95 5.69 -7.23
N GLY A 119 -11.27 5.90 -7.17
CA GLY A 119 -12.20 4.99 -6.48
C GLY A 119 -12.51 5.40 -5.05
N LEU A 120 -11.66 6.20 -4.40
CA LEU A 120 -12.01 6.91 -3.17
C LEU A 120 -12.52 8.32 -3.49
N TYR A 121 -13.37 8.83 -2.62
CA TYR A 121 -14.07 10.09 -2.82
C TYR A 121 -13.72 11.08 -1.71
N PRO A 122 -13.64 12.39 -2.03
CA PRO A 122 -13.42 13.40 -1.03
C PRO A 122 -14.59 13.46 -0.05
N VAL A 123 -14.28 13.39 1.24
CA VAL A 123 -15.21 13.58 2.36
C VAL A 123 -14.69 14.77 3.16
N THR A 124 -15.51 15.82 3.28
CA THR A 124 -15.13 17.00 4.05
C THR A 124 -15.62 16.89 5.49
N LEU A 125 -14.70 17.02 6.43
CA LEU A 125 -14.93 16.90 7.86
C LEU A 125 -14.28 18.08 8.60
N ASN A 126 -15.06 18.96 9.23
CA ASN A 126 -14.52 20.13 9.96
C ASN A 126 -13.44 20.91 9.17
N ASN A 127 -13.72 21.23 7.90
CA ASN A 127 -12.81 21.88 6.94
C ASN A 127 -11.54 21.07 6.56
N HIS A 128 -11.44 19.80 6.95
CA HIS A 128 -10.41 18.86 6.48
C HIS A 128 -10.98 17.98 5.37
N THR A 129 -10.22 17.80 4.29
CA THR A 129 -10.60 16.89 3.21
C THR A 129 -9.93 15.56 3.42
N LEU A 130 -10.74 14.52 3.60
CA LEU A 130 -10.33 13.12 3.77
C LEU A 130 -10.80 12.29 2.57
N CYS A 131 -10.40 11.02 2.51
CA CYS A 131 -10.79 10.10 1.46
C CYS A 131 -11.60 8.93 2.02
N GLY A 132 -12.77 8.67 1.44
CA GLY A 132 -13.68 7.62 1.89
C GLY A 132 -14.60 7.13 0.79
N LYS A 133 -15.70 6.47 1.18
CA LYS A 133 -16.73 6.03 0.25
C LYS A 133 -17.73 7.14 -0.04
N PRO A 134 -18.40 7.14 -1.21
CA PRO A 134 -19.49 8.05 -1.49
C PRO A 134 -20.81 7.49 -0.96
N GLY A 135 -21.65 8.36 -0.42
CA GLY A 135 -23.04 8.05 -0.11
C GLY A 135 -23.26 7.11 1.07
N GLU A 136 -24.54 6.81 1.28
CA GLU A 136 -25.03 6.13 2.49
C GLU A 136 -25.21 4.63 2.30
N GLN A 137 -25.01 4.04 1.12
CA GLN A 137 -25.31 2.61 0.96
C GLN A 137 -24.22 1.71 1.59
N PRO A 138 -24.60 0.54 2.14
CA PRO A 138 -23.63 -0.47 2.58
C PRO A 138 -22.82 -0.98 1.38
N ALA A 139 -21.54 -0.66 1.34
CA ALA A 139 -20.66 -1.01 0.22
C ALA A 139 -19.19 -0.89 0.60
N CYS A 140 -18.33 -1.49 -0.23
CA CYS A 140 -16.93 -1.14 -0.32
C CYS A 140 -16.67 -0.38 -1.61
N VAL A 141 -15.81 0.64 -1.55
CA VAL A 141 -15.14 1.20 -2.71
C VAL A 141 -13.66 0.88 -2.65
N SER A 142 -13.03 0.70 -3.81
CA SER A 142 -11.64 0.25 -3.89
C SER A 142 -10.78 1.23 -4.67
N THR A 143 -9.53 1.40 -4.23
CA THR A 143 -8.41 1.86 -5.06
C THR A 143 -7.42 0.71 -5.23
N LEU A 144 -6.74 0.66 -6.37
CA LEU A 144 -5.71 -0.34 -6.65
C LEU A 144 -4.34 0.34 -6.63
N PHE A 145 -3.40 -0.24 -5.91
CA PHE A 145 -2.01 0.16 -5.83
C PHE A 145 -1.17 -0.85 -6.59
N SER A 146 -0.56 -0.42 -7.70
CA SER A 146 0.10 -1.36 -8.58
C SER A 146 1.38 -1.91 -7.96
N ALA A 147 1.53 -3.24 -8.02
CA ALA A 147 2.78 -3.90 -7.69
C ALA A 147 3.81 -3.78 -8.84
N ASN A 148 3.46 -3.14 -9.97
CA ASN A 148 4.28 -3.03 -11.16
C ASN A 148 4.84 -4.39 -11.63
N ASN A 149 4.06 -5.47 -11.52
CA ASN A 149 4.49 -6.87 -11.79
C ASN A 149 5.67 -7.37 -10.95
N MET A 150 6.08 -6.65 -9.89
CA MET A 150 7.08 -7.14 -8.96
C MET A 150 6.56 -8.37 -8.24
N THR A 151 7.44 -9.36 -8.06
CA THR A 151 7.13 -10.55 -7.27
C THR A 151 7.42 -10.25 -5.81
N TYR A 152 6.44 -10.43 -4.92
CA TYR A 152 6.58 -10.15 -3.49
C TYR A 152 5.88 -11.21 -2.64
N SER A 153 6.26 -11.28 -1.37
CA SER A 153 5.63 -12.17 -0.38
C SER A 153 5.43 -11.51 0.97
N LYS A 154 5.95 -10.29 1.17
CA LYS A 154 5.78 -9.51 2.39
C LYS A 154 5.07 -8.21 2.06
N VAL A 155 4.17 -7.82 2.95
CA VAL A 155 3.42 -6.56 2.87
C VAL A 155 3.53 -5.84 4.21
N CYS A 156 3.74 -4.54 4.14
CA CYS A 156 3.84 -3.67 5.30
C CYS A 156 3.16 -2.35 5.00
N GLY A 157 2.63 -1.67 6.00
CA GLY A 157 2.06 -0.35 5.76
C GLY A 157 1.38 0.25 6.97
N GLN A 158 0.91 1.47 6.79
CA GLN A 158 0.12 2.20 7.77
C GLN A 158 -1.10 2.84 7.12
N VAL A 159 -2.14 3.02 7.93
CA VAL A 159 -3.34 3.75 7.58
C VAL A 159 -3.72 4.60 8.78
N ARG A 160 -3.99 5.88 8.54
CA ARG A 160 -4.62 6.75 9.55
C ARG A 160 -6.03 7.07 9.09
N GLY A 161 -6.98 6.80 9.97
CA GLY A 161 -8.40 7.00 9.71
C GLY A 161 -9.03 7.98 10.68
N TYR A 162 -10.30 8.27 10.40
CA TYR A 162 -11.18 9.04 11.26
C TYR A 162 -12.56 8.41 11.23
N GLN A 163 -13.17 8.38 12.40
CA GLN A 163 -14.57 8.03 12.55
C GLN A 163 -15.45 9.19 12.04
N VAL A 164 -16.34 8.88 11.11
CA VAL A 164 -17.38 9.80 10.63
C VAL A 164 -18.73 9.21 11.05
N ASN A 165 -19.38 9.87 12.00
CA ASN A 165 -20.61 9.40 12.65
C ASN A 165 -20.44 8.06 13.38
N MET A 166 -21.38 7.12 13.19
CA MET A 166 -21.57 5.94 14.03
C MET A 166 -20.97 4.66 13.42
N VAL A 167 -19.66 4.45 13.52
CA VAL A 167 -19.02 3.19 13.06
C VAL A 167 -19.23 2.07 14.10
N ALA A 168 -19.30 0.81 13.67
CA ALA A 168 -19.69 -0.31 14.54
C ALA A 168 -18.87 -1.59 14.28
N ALA A 169 -17.57 -1.43 14.07
CA ALA A 169 -16.58 -2.47 13.78
C ALA A 169 -17.05 -3.46 12.71
N PHE A 170 -17.60 -4.61 13.13
CA PHE A 170 -18.02 -5.72 12.25
C PHE A 170 -19.55 -5.92 12.18
N THR A 171 -20.35 -5.00 12.75
CA THR A 171 -21.80 -5.21 12.93
C THR A 171 -22.64 -4.91 11.70
N TYR A 172 -23.64 -5.77 11.44
CA TYR A 172 -24.66 -5.62 10.38
C TYR A 172 -24.08 -5.66 8.97
N LEU A 173 -22.95 -6.34 8.82
CA LEU A 173 -22.20 -6.40 7.59
C LEU A 173 -22.29 -7.77 6.94
N SER A 174 -22.13 -7.81 5.62
CA SER A 174 -22.08 -9.06 4.87
C SER A 174 -20.95 -9.96 5.39
N SER A 175 -21.25 -11.21 5.67
CA SER A 175 -20.23 -12.20 6.01
C SER A 175 -19.42 -12.59 4.77
N GLY A 176 -18.17 -12.16 4.68
CA GLY A 176 -17.24 -12.61 3.65
C GLY A 176 -16.39 -11.51 3.03
N ILE A 177 -15.26 -11.92 2.47
CA ILE A 177 -14.27 -11.00 1.93
C ILE A 177 -14.78 -10.18 0.74
N GLU A 178 -15.80 -10.65 0.02
CA GLU A 178 -16.35 -9.92 -1.14
C GLU A 178 -17.19 -8.71 -0.74
N GLY A 179 -17.85 -8.76 0.43
CA GLY A 179 -18.77 -7.71 0.84
C GLY A 179 -18.16 -6.69 1.80
N ALA A 180 -18.99 -5.77 2.28
CA ALA A 180 -18.62 -4.71 3.21
C ALA A 180 -18.49 -5.22 4.65
N TYR A 181 -17.69 -6.25 4.89
CA TYR A 181 -17.62 -6.97 6.18
C TYR A 181 -17.09 -6.15 7.37
N VAL A 182 -16.54 -4.96 7.13
CA VAL A 182 -15.99 -4.06 8.17
C VAL A 182 -16.44 -2.60 7.93
N ASN A 183 -16.75 -1.88 9.01
CA ASN A 183 -16.78 -0.42 9.03
C ASN A 183 -15.34 0.07 9.17
N GLY A 184 -14.67 0.30 8.05
CA GLY A 184 -13.22 0.43 8.08
C GLY A 184 -12.56 0.19 6.74
N ILE A 185 -11.29 -0.22 6.80
CA ILE A 185 -10.47 -0.52 5.64
C ILE A 185 -10.21 -2.03 5.56
N SER A 186 -10.37 -2.58 4.36
CA SER A 186 -9.96 -3.94 4.00
C SER A 186 -8.82 -3.86 2.98
N ILE A 187 -7.66 -4.43 3.31
CA ILE A 187 -6.50 -4.52 2.43
C ILE A 187 -6.43 -5.95 1.91
N THR A 188 -6.47 -6.10 0.59
CA THR A 188 -6.59 -7.39 -0.09
C THR A 188 -5.72 -7.48 -1.32
N TYR A 189 -5.52 -8.70 -1.82
CA TYR A 189 -4.90 -8.96 -3.13
C TYR A 189 -5.66 -10.08 -3.83
N GLY A 190 -5.42 -10.23 -5.14
CA GLY A 190 -6.16 -11.16 -5.98
C GLY A 190 -7.59 -10.65 -6.21
N ARG A 191 -8.07 -10.77 -7.45
CA ARG A 191 -9.43 -10.33 -7.79
C ARG A 191 -10.45 -11.46 -7.72
N ASP A 192 -10.06 -12.66 -8.13
CA ASP A 192 -10.95 -13.82 -8.18
C ASP A 192 -10.13 -15.13 -7.98
N PRO A 193 -10.07 -15.68 -6.76
CA PRO A 193 -10.69 -15.17 -5.53
C PRO A 193 -9.86 -14.05 -4.88
N ARG A 194 -10.55 -13.09 -4.23
CA ARG A 194 -9.93 -12.12 -3.34
C ARG A 194 -9.36 -12.81 -2.10
N LYS A 195 -8.21 -12.32 -1.66
CA LYS A 195 -7.49 -12.82 -0.48
C LYS A 195 -7.14 -11.68 0.46
N HIS A 196 -7.19 -11.97 1.76
CA HIS A 196 -7.03 -10.99 2.82
C HIS A 196 -5.55 -10.73 3.14
N ILE A 197 -5.20 -9.47 3.43
CA ILE A 197 -3.89 -9.05 3.96
C ILE A 197 -4.06 -8.51 5.37
N TRP A 198 -4.90 -7.47 5.52
CA TRP A 198 -5.09 -6.76 6.79
C TRP A 198 -6.45 -6.07 6.83
N THR A 199 -6.99 -5.88 8.04
CA THR A 199 -8.22 -5.09 8.28
C THR A 199 -7.97 -3.99 9.30
N TYR A 200 -8.47 -2.79 9.04
CA TYR A 200 -8.57 -1.73 10.03
C TYR A 200 -10.04 -1.48 10.33
N ALA A 201 -10.50 -1.70 11.56
CA ALA A 201 -11.90 -1.59 11.96
C ALA A 201 -12.11 -0.37 12.88
N GLY A 202 -13.17 0.40 12.64
CA GLY A 202 -13.60 1.49 13.53
C GLY A 202 -14.71 1.01 14.46
N GLY A 203 -14.46 0.95 15.78
CA GLY A 203 -15.48 0.69 16.79
C GLY A 203 -16.25 1.96 17.17
N LEU A 204 -17.42 1.79 17.80
CA LEU A 204 -18.30 2.93 18.11
C LEU A 204 -17.70 3.87 19.15
N GLU A 205 -17.27 3.30 20.28
CA GLU A 205 -16.77 3.99 21.48
C GLU A 205 -15.85 3.04 22.25
N GLU A 206 -14.84 3.58 22.93
CA GLU A 206 -13.80 2.85 23.69
C GLU A 206 -14.34 1.87 24.74
N PHE A 207 -15.52 2.15 25.33
CA PHE A 207 -16.06 1.35 26.43
C PHE A 207 -17.01 0.23 25.98
N GLN A 208 -17.32 0.14 24.69
CA GLN A 208 -18.28 -0.83 24.18
C GLN A 208 -17.76 -2.25 24.30
N THR A 209 -18.54 -3.13 24.93
CA THR A 209 -18.21 -4.56 25.13
C THR A 209 -19.17 -5.50 24.39
N ASN A 210 -20.07 -4.95 23.59
CA ASN A 210 -21.01 -5.68 22.75
C ASN A 210 -20.60 -5.54 21.28
N TYR A 211 -21.46 -5.97 20.36
CA TYR A 211 -21.19 -5.99 18.93
C TYR A 211 -20.77 -4.63 18.33
N TYR A 212 -21.15 -3.49 18.90
CA TYR A 212 -20.75 -2.16 18.42
C TYR A 212 -19.28 -1.80 18.68
N GLY A 213 -18.64 -2.48 19.63
CA GLY A 213 -17.26 -2.22 20.04
C GLY A 213 -16.23 -3.02 19.26
N CYS A 214 -14.96 -2.71 19.52
CA CYS A 214 -13.86 -3.48 19.01
C CYS A 214 -13.77 -4.87 19.67
N PRO A 215 -13.58 -5.97 18.91
CA PRO A 215 -13.51 -7.31 19.48
C PRO A 215 -12.34 -7.54 20.44
N CYS A 216 -11.29 -6.71 20.35
CA CYS A 216 -10.16 -6.72 21.27
C CYS A 216 -10.47 -6.01 22.60
N ASN A 217 -11.62 -5.37 22.77
CA ASN A 217 -11.99 -4.69 24.00
C ASN A 217 -12.05 -5.66 25.19
N MET A 218 -11.61 -5.20 26.36
CA MET A 218 -11.70 -5.94 27.61
C MET A 218 -13.17 -6.29 27.91
N ASN A 219 -13.41 -7.56 28.25
CA ASN A 219 -14.75 -8.11 28.49
C ASN A 219 -15.70 -8.07 27.28
N TYR A 220 -15.18 -8.05 26.05
CA TYR A 220 -16.03 -8.20 24.86
C TYR A 220 -16.87 -9.48 24.92
N THR A 221 -18.17 -9.36 24.69
CA THR A 221 -19.18 -10.41 24.94
C THR A 221 -19.89 -10.91 23.68
N ALA A 222 -19.66 -10.29 22.52
CA ALA A 222 -20.35 -10.64 21.29
C ALA A 222 -19.56 -11.68 20.47
N ASP A 223 -20.26 -12.63 19.84
CA ASP A 223 -19.67 -13.60 18.91
C ASP A 223 -19.53 -13.04 17.46
N ASN A 224 -19.22 -11.75 17.32
CA ASN A 224 -19.35 -11.04 16.04
C ASN A 224 -18.11 -11.08 15.11
N ILE A 225 -17.07 -11.87 15.39
CA ILE A 225 -16.08 -12.17 14.33
C ILE A 225 -16.62 -13.32 13.47
N SER A 226 -17.69 -13.02 12.75
CA SER A 226 -18.27 -13.85 11.69
C SER A 226 -17.30 -14.04 10.50
N THR A 227 -16.13 -13.42 10.53
CA THR A 227 -15.14 -13.38 9.46
C THR A 227 -13.89 -14.16 9.85
N SER A 228 -14.01 -15.48 9.92
CA SER A 228 -12.90 -16.39 10.25
C SER A 228 -11.64 -16.19 9.38
N PHE A 229 -11.79 -15.61 8.19
CA PHE A 229 -10.69 -15.30 7.28
C PHE A 229 -9.77 -14.15 7.75
N ILE A 230 -10.24 -13.27 8.65
CA ILE A 230 -9.42 -12.16 9.18
C ILE A 230 -8.42 -12.67 10.21
N GLY A 231 -8.82 -13.64 11.04
CA GLY A 231 -8.00 -14.13 12.15
C GLY A 231 -7.54 -13.01 13.08
N PHE A 232 -6.21 -12.88 13.25
CA PHE A 232 -5.57 -11.84 14.06
C PHE A 232 -4.98 -10.69 13.22
N ASP A 233 -5.23 -10.69 11.91
CA ASP A 233 -4.65 -9.72 10.98
C ASP A 233 -5.52 -8.46 10.87
N TYR A 234 -5.75 -7.83 12.01
CA TYR A 234 -6.52 -6.60 12.10
C TYR A 234 -6.08 -5.68 13.23
N TYR A 235 -6.35 -4.39 13.03
CA TYR A 235 -6.44 -3.41 14.11
C TYR A 235 -7.88 -2.96 14.26
N CYS A 236 -8.26 -2.65 15.49
CA CYS A 236 -9.55 -2.04 15.79
C CYS A 236 -9.35 -0.95 16.82
N GLU A 237 -9.94 0.21 16.56
CA GLU A 237 -9.89 1.37 17.45
C GLU A 237 -11.18 2.16 17.28
N SER A 238 -11.56 2.92 18.29
CA SER A 238 -12.78 3.73 18.35
C SER A 238 -12.38 5.14 18.73
N ALA A 239 -13.13 6.13 18.27
CA ALA A 239 -12.91 7.48 18.76
C ALA A 239 -13.50 7.65 20.19
N SER A 240 -12.83 8.45 21.00
CA SER A 240 -13.13 8.71 22.41
C SER A 240 -14.31 9.66 22.59
N GLY A 241 -15.53 9.10 22.74
CA GLY A 241 -16.68 9.78 23.32
C GLY A 241 -17.93 9.91 22.43
N VAL A 242 -19.02 10.41 23.03
CA VAL A 242 -20.34 10.55 22.40
C VAL A 242 -20.42 11.88 21.65
N TYR A 243 -20.34 11.83 20.31
CA TYR A 243 -20.73 12.90 19.37
C TYR A 243 -20.05 14.30 19.53
N PRO A 244 -19.75 15.02 18.43
CA PRO A 244 -20.06 14.67 17.05
C PRO A 244 -18.87 14.03 16.31
N LEU A 245 -17.62 14.42 16.59
CA LEU A 245 -16.49 14.20 15.67
C LEU A 245 -15.15 14.38 16.38
N TYR A 246 -14.25 13.40 16.31
CA TYR A 246 -12.94 13.46 16.94
C TYR A 246 -11.81 13.46 15.91
N ILE A 247 -11.59 14.61 15.25
CA ILE A 247 -10.32 14.80 14.53
C ILE A 247 -9.11 14.78 15.48
N THR A 248 -9.36 15.00 16.78
CA THR A 248 -8.38 14.93 17.85
C THR A 248 -8.06 13.51 18.29
N ASP A 249 -8.77 12.52 17.75
CA ASP A 249 -8.58 11.10 18.06
C ASP A 249 -8.59 10.28 16.75
N PRO A 250 -7.50 10.35 15.97
CA PRO A 250 -7.40 9.60 14.72
C PRO A 250 -7.46 8.11 15.00
N LEU A 251 -8.25 7.39 14.21
CA LEU A 251 -8.31 5.94 14.29
C LEU A 251 -7.00 5.30 13.84
N TRP A 252 -6.63 4.26 14.57
CA TRP A 252 -5.56 3.30 14.29
C TRP A 252 -4.16 3.88 14.47
N ASP A 253 -4.04 4.99 15.19
CA ASP A 253 -2.75 5.61 15.48
C ASP A 253 -2.07 5.01 16.73
N GLY A 254 -2.76 4.11 17.44
CA GLY A 254 -2.26 3.41 18.61
C GLY A 254 -2.18 4.29 19.85
N GLN A 255 -2.81 5.47 19.83
CA GLN A 255 -2.86 6.40 20.93
C GLN A 255 -4.30 6.50 21.46
N GLN A 256 -4.45 7.07 22.65
CA GLN A 256 -5.75 7.40 23.21
C GLN A 256 -6.74 6.23 23.38
N CYS A 257 -6.29 4.98 23.26
CA CYS A 257 -7.09 3.80 23.53
C CYS A 257 -7.27 3.60 25.05
N ASN A 258 -8.33 4.17 25.61
CA ASN A 258 -8.59 4.13 27.05
C ASN A 258 -9.57 3.00 27.43
N GLN A 259 -9.81 2.84 28.73
CA GLN A 259 -10.86 1.98 29.29
C GLN A 259 -10.78 0.53 28.78
N ASN A 260 -11.86 0.03 28.16
CA ASN A 260 -11.93 -1.34 27.66
C ASN A 260 -11.13 -1.49 26.36
N GLU A 261 -10.88 -0.43 25.60
CA GLU A 261 -10.11 -0.47 24.35
C GLU A 261 -8.60 -0.48 24.55
N ALA A 262 -8.09 -0.27 25.77
CA ALA A 262 -6.65 -0.31 26.05
C ALA A 262 -5.95 -1.59 25.57
N THR A 263 -6.67 -2.71 25.48
CA THR A 263 -6.16 -3.99 24.96
C THR A 263 -6.04 -4.04 23.43
N CYS A 264 -6.70 -3.13 22.71
CA CYS A 264 -6.61 -2.99 21.26
C CYS A 264 -5.35 -2.26 20.80
N CYS A 265 -4.79 -1.40 21.65
CA CYS A 265 -3.58 -0.61 21.37
C CYS A 265 -2.50 -0.89 22.43
N PRO A 266 -1.97 -2.12 22.47
CA PRO A 266 -0.98 -2.47 23.49
C PRO A 266 0.32 -1.70 23.25
N ALA A 267 1.04 -1.38 24.33
CA ALA A 267 2.24 -0.54 24.28
C ALA A 267 3.40 -1.10 23.44
N ASP A 268 3.40 -2.42 23.18
CA ASP A 268 4.34 -3.13 22.32
C ASP A 268 3.84 -3.33 20.88
N SER A 269 2.67 -2.78 20.54
CA SER A 269 2.13 -2.77 19.18
C SER A 269 3.02 -1.97 18.24
N LYS A 270 3.03 -2.38 16.96
CA LYS A 270 3.61 -1.58 15.86
C LYS A 270 2.62 -0.57 15.28
N MET A 271 1.41 -0.44 15.82
CA MET A 271 0.42 0.53 15.36
C MET A 271 1.04 1.93 15.19
N PRO A 272 0.75 2.64 14.07
CA PRO A 272 -0.22 2.30 13.02
C PRO A 272 0.24 1.25 11.98
N TRP A 273 1.48 0.76 12.10
CA TRP A 273 2.10 -0.11 11.10
C TRP A 273 1.77 -1.58 11.29
N PHE A 274 1.28 -2.23 10.23
CA PHE A 274 1.17 -3.68 10.15
C PHE A 274 2.34 -4.29 9.36
N TYR A 275 2.62 -5.56 9.62
CA TYR A 275 3.50 -6.39 8.81
C TYR A 275 2.83 -7.75 8.59
N ARG A 276 2.82 -8.21 7.33
CA ARG A 276 2.24 -9.47 6.94
C ARG A 276 3.17 -10.23 5.99
N SER A 277 3.53 -11.45 6.37
CA SER A 277 4.19 -12.41 5.48
C SER A 277 3.15 -13.35 4.88
N LEU A 278 3.14 -13.46 3.56
CA LEU A 278 2.37 -14.42 2.80
C LEU A 278 3.15 -15.73 2.70
N ASN A 279 2.44 -16.84 2.48
CA ASN A 279 3.03 -18.19 2.35
C ASN A 279 3.48 -18.54 0.92
N HIS A 280 3.31 -17.63 -0.04
CA HIS A 280 3.72 -17.77 -1.43
C HIS A 280 4.04 -16.41 -2.02
N ASN A 281 4.80 -16.43 -3.12
CA ASN A 281 5.09 -15.25 -3.91
C ASN A 281 3.91 -14.92 -4.83
N ILE A 282 3.57 -13.65 -4.94
CA ILE A 282 2.50 -13.13 -5.79
C ILE A 282 2.98 -11.93 -6.61
N THR A 283 2.18 -11.55 -7.59
CA THR A 283 2.41 -10.35 -8.44
C THR A 283 1.18 -9.46 -8.52
N ASP A 284 0.09 -9.86 -7.85
CA ASP A 284 -1.17 -9.13 -7.84
C ASP A 284 -0.99 -7.72 -7.24
N ASP A 285 -1.71 -6.75 -7.79
CA ASP A 285 -1.82 -5.42 -7.20
C ASP A 285 -2.47 -5.48 -5.81
N ILE A 286 -2.13 -4.52 -4.95
CA ILE A 286 -2.78 -4.38 -3.64
C ILE A 286 -4.07 -3.59 -3.82
N GLU A 287 -5.19 -4.18 -3.41
CA GLU A 287 -6.48 -3.52 -3.33
C GLU A 287 -6.68 -2.94 -1.93
N PHE A 288 -6.95 -1.65 -1.87
CA PHE A 288 -7.31 -0.93 -0.66
C PHE A 288 -8.80 -0.58 -0.73
N ARG A 289 -9.59 -1.07 0.22
CA ARG A 289 -11.05 -0.99 0.19
C ARG A 289 -11.57 -0.21 1.38
N GLY A 290 -12.26 0.90 1.14
CA GLY A 290 -13.02 1.61 2.17
C GLY A 290 -14.44 1.06 2.23
N CYS A 291 -14.81 0.46 3.36
CA CYS A 291 -16.06 -0.29 3.55
C CYS A 291 -16.91 0.30 4.67
N GLY A 292 -18.23 0.13 4.60
CA GLY A 292 -19.11 0.46 5.73
C GLY A 292 -20.56 0.04 5.54
N ALA A 293 -21.28 0.01 6.67
CA ALA A 293 -22.64 -0.51 6.82
C ALA A 293 -23.76 0.39 6.29
N GLY A 294 -23.48 1.66 5.99
CA GLY A 294 -24.46 2.54 5.37
C GLY A 294 -25.63 3.03 6.25
N PHE A 295 -25.54 2.88 7.57
CA PHE A 295 -26.52 3.45 8.49
C PHE A 295 -26.01 4.77 9.05
N PHE A 296 -26.89 5.78 9.20
CA PHE A 296 -26.58 7.08 9.84
C PHE A 296 -25.30 7.77 9.31
N GLU A 297 -25.05 7.68 7.99
CA GLU A 297 -23.81 8.21 7.37
C GLU A 297 -22.51 7.68 8.00
N ALA A 298 -22.56 6.51 8.66
CA ALA A 298 -21.42 5.88 9.31
C ALA A 298 -20.37 5.44 8.30
N GLN A 299 -19.19 6.04 8.41
CA GLN A 299 -18.06 5.67 7.58
C GLN A 299 -16.75 5.95 8.30
N THR A 300 -15.69 5.35 7.79
CA THR A 300 -14.34 5.76 8.07
C THR A 300 -13.81 6.55 6.87
N ALA A 301 -13.04 7.58 7.15
CA ALA A 301 -12.33 8.33 6.12
C ALA A 301 -10.84 8.41 6.49
N VAL A 302 -9.96 8.40 5.49
CA VAL A 302 -8.51 8.31 5.69
C VAL A 302 -7.79 9.51 5.11
N ASP A 303 -6.68 9.88 5.73
CA ASP A 303 -5.78 10.94 5.22
C ASP A 303 -4.36 10.44 4.94
N ILE A 304 -3.91 9.40 5.63
CA ILE A 304 -2.62 8.74 5.40
C ILE A 304 -2.85 7.30 4.94
N ILE A 305 -2.20 6.93 3.84
CA ILE A 305 -2.00 5.54 3.42
C ILE A 305 -0.54 5.41 3.01
N GLU A 306 0.16 4.44 3.57
CA GLU A 306 1.45 4.00 3.03
C GLU A 306 1.47 2.48 2.95
N LEU A 307 1.81 1.94 1.78
CA LEU A 307 1.87 0.50 1.54
C LEU A 307 3.17 0.14 0.84
N TYR A 308 3.83 -0.89 1.35
CA TYR A 308 5.11 -1.39 0.89
C TYR A 308 5.05 -2.90 0.64
N ILE A 309 5.83 -3.35 -0.34
CA ILE A 309 6.03 -4.77 -0.66
C ILE A 309 7.50 -5.15 -0.69
N LYS A 310 7.78 -6.42 -0.40
CA LYS A 310 9.12 -7.02 -0.39
C LYS A 310 9.06 -8.53 -0.69
#